data_AF-A0A4R7FR53-F1
#
_entry.id   AF-A0A4R7FR53-F1
#
_cell.length_a   1.000
_cell.length_b   1.000
_cell.length_c   1.000
_cell.angle_alpha   90.00
_cell.angle_beta   90.00
_cell.angle_gamma   90.00
#
_symmetry.space_group_name_H-M   'P 1'
#
loop_
_entity.id
_entity.type
_entity.pdbx_description
1 polymer ?
#
loop_
_entity_poly.entity_id
_entity_poly.type
_entity_poly.pdbx_seq_one_letter_code
_entity_poly.pdbx_strand_id
1 'polypeptide(L)' 'MCRQVTCRTCGKTTWAGCGQHVDQVMRGVPARDRCPGHDAAPKRTGFLARLVGR' A
#
# COMPACT_ATOMS: atom_id res chain seq x y z
N MET A 1 -11.44 6.98 -2.16
CA MET A 1 -10.67 7.78 -3.14
C MET A 1 -9.40 7.04 -3.50
N CYS A 2 -9.23 6.62 -4.75
CA CYS A 2 -7.98 6.03 -5.21
C CYS A 2 -7.00 7.14 -5.57
N ARG A 3 -5.75 7.05 -5.11
CA ARG A 3 -4.71 8.04 -5.41
C ARG A 3 -3.36 7.40 -5.63
N GLN A 4 -2.50 8.06 -6.40
CA GLN A 4 -1.08 7.71 -6.49
C GLN A 4 -0.41 8.07 -5.16
N VAL A 5 0.41 7.16 -4.65
CA VAL A 5 1.24 7.38 -3.46
C VAL A 5 2.62 6.78 -3.71
N THR A 6 3.63 7.34 -3.07
CA THR A 6 4.97 6.77 -3.13
C THR A 6 5.07 5.59 -2.18
N CYS A 7 5.60 4.47 -2.67
CA CYS A 7 5.87 3.33 -1.83
C CYS A 7 7.01 3.67 -0.85
N ARG A 8 6.77 3.47 0.44
CA ARG A 8 7.79 3.70 1.48
C ARG A 8 8.89 2.63 1.49
N THR A 9 8.67 1.49 0.84
CA THR A 9 9.63 0.37 0.80
C THR A 9 10.65 0.56 -0.33
N CYS A 10 10.19 0.91 -1.54
CA CYS A 10 11.05 0.99 -2.72
C CYS A 10 11.15 2.38 -3.35
N GLY A 11 10.40 3.37 -2.84
CA GLY A 11 10.37 4.73 -3.40
C GLY A 11 9.62 4.87 -4.73
N LYS A 12 9.12 3.77 -5.31
CA LYS A 12 8.38 3.77 -6.58
C LYS A 12 6.91 4.18 -6.42
N THR A 13 6.27 4.56 -7.52
CA THR A 13 4.85 4.95 -7.52
C THR A 13 3.96 3.73 -7.32
N THR A 14 3.06 3.81 -6.36
CA THR A 14 2.03 2.80 -6.07
C THR A 14 0.67 3.46 -5.89
N TRP A 15 -0.39 2.68 -5.71
CA TRP A 15 -1.73 3.20 -5.47
C TRP A 15 -2.18 2.93 -4.04
N ALA A 16 -3.02 3.81 -3.51
CA ALA A 16 -3.77 3.57 -2.28
C ALA A 16 -5.26 3.77 -2.59
N GLY A 17 -6.09 2.75 -2.30
CA GLY A 17 -7.53 2.80 -2.53
C GLY A 17 -8.16 1.41 -2.73
N CYS A 18 -9.40 1.39 -3.20
CA CYS A 18 -10.21 0.18 -3.39
C CYS A 18 -9.87 -0.66 -4.63
N GLY A 19 -8.86 -0.28 -5.42
CA GLY A 19 -8.43 -1.07 -6.59
C GLY A 19 -9.24 -0.85 -7.86
N GLN A 20 -10.51 -0.41 -7.77
CA GLN A 20 -11.38 -0.24 -8.95
C GLN A 20 -10.91 0.84 -9.94
N HIS A 21 -10.03 1.74 -9.52
CA HIS A 21 -9.53 2.84 -10.36
C HIS A 21 -8.02 2.76 -10.59
N VAL A 22 -7.40 1.59 -10.45
CA VAL A 22 -5.94 1.44 -10.56
C VAL A 22 -5.44 1.85 -11.94
N ASP A 23 -6.12 1.46 -13.02
CA ASP A 23 -5.70 1.81 -14.38
C ASP A 23 -5.77 3.31 -14.65
N GLN A 24 -6.78 3.99 -14.11
CA GLN A 24 -6.89 5.45 -14.22
C GLN A 24 -5.80 6.14 -13.40
N VAL A 25 -5.56 5.65 -12.17
CA VAL A 25 -4.53 6.18 -11.27
C VAL A 25 -3.12 5.93 -11.83
N MET A 26 -2.90 4.84 -12.55
CA MET A 26 -1.58 4.44 -13.08
C MET A 26 -1.36 4.81 -14.55
N ARG A 27 -2.32 5.51 -15.19
CA ARG A 27 -2.32 5.78 -16.64
C ARG A 27 -1.10 6.58 -17.13
N GLY A 28 -0.44 7.34 -16.25
CA GLY A 28 0.78 8.10 -16.54
C GLY A 28 2.06 7.53 -15.94
N VAL A 29 2.01 6.37 -15.27
CA VAL A 29 3.15 5.79 -14.56
C VAL A 29 3.77 4.69 -15.44
N PRO A 30 5.02 4.87 -15.93
CA PRO A 30 5.73 3.83 -16.67
C PRO A 30 5.93 2.57 -15.83
N ALA A 31 5.95 1.39 -16.45
CA ALA A 31 6.09 0.11 -15.73
C ALA A 31 7.36 0.06 -14.86
N ARG A 32 8.47 0.69 -15.29
CA ARG A 32 9.72 0.79 -14.52
C ARG A 32 9.56 1.54 -13.19
N ASP A 33 8.64 2.50 -13.15
CA ASP A 33 8.38 3.41 -12.04
C ASP A 33 7.20 2.94 -11.18
N ARG A 34 6.56 1.82 -11.54
CA ARG A 34 5.54 1.16 -10.72
C ARG A 34 6.21 0.30 -9.66
N CYS A 35 5.66 0.35 -8.46
CA CYS A 35 5.99 -0.58 -7.40
C CYS A 35 5.62 -2.01 -7.85
N PRO A 36 6.53 -3.00 -7.80
CA PRO A 36 6.27 -4.38 -8.23
C PRO A 36 5.32 -5.14 -7.27
N GLY A 37 4.76 -4.46 -6.28
CA GLY A 37 4.07 -5.10 -5.16
C GLY A 37 5.07 -5.48 -4.08
N HIS A 38 4.82 -4.96 -2.89
CA HIS A 38 5.47 -5.41 -1.68
C HIS A 38 4.35 -5.75 -0.73
N ASP A 39 4.41 -6.92 -0.10
CA ASP A 39 3.53 -7.23 1.01
C ASP A 39 3.70 -6.12 2.04
N ALA A 40 2.70 -5.24 2.14
CA ALA A 40 2.68 -4.22 3.16
C ALA A 40 2.77 -4.96 4.48
N ALA A 41 3.92 -4.79 5.17
CA ALA A 41 4.26 -5.52 6.37
C ALA A 41 3.02 -5.69 7.27
N PRO A 42 2.80 -6.92 7.78
CA PRO A 42 1.57 -7.29 8.46
C PRO A 42 1.25 -6.23 9.51
N LYS A 43 0.03 -5.69 9.45
CA LYS A 43 -0.49 -4.83 10.52
C LYS A 43 -0.21 -5.57 11.82
N ARG A 44 0.65 -5.01 12.67
CA ARG A 44 0.99 -5.60 13.96
C ARG A 44 -0.31 -5.83 14.71
N THR A 45 -0.84 -7.05 14.64
CA THR A 45 -1.91 -7.53 15.49
C THR A 45 -1.28 -7.64 16.87
N GLY A 46 -1.39 -6.56 17.64
CA GLY A 46 -0.81 -6.43 18.97
C GLY A 46 -1.33 -7.54 19.87
N PHE A 47 -0.55 -8.60 20.02
CA PHE A 47 -0.80 -9.70 20.95
C PHE A 47 -0.87 -9.21 22.41
N LEU A 48 -0.23 -8.07 22.71
CA LEU A 48 -0.25 -7.42 24.02
C LEU A 48 -1.61 -6.79 24.40
N ALA A 49 -2.57 -6.67 23.47
CA ALA A 49 -3.92 -6.21 23.78
C ALA A 49 -4.76 -7.24 24.58
N ARG A 50 -4.25 -8.47 24.76
CA ARG A 50 -4.97 -9.55 25.47
C ARG A 50 -4.51 -9.78 26.91
N LEU A 51 -3.48 -9.07 27.39
CA LEU A 51 -2.89 -9.32 28.71
C LEU A 51 -3.17 -8.20 29.73
N VAL A 52 -3.74 -7.07 29.30
CA VAL A 52 -4.16 -5.95 30.18
C VAL A 52 -5.69 -5.89 30.19
N GLY A 53 -6.32 -6.96 30.66
CA GLY A 53 -7.77 -7.10 30.58
C GLY A 53 -8.36 -8.13 31.52
N ARG A 54 -7.81 -8.22 32.75
CA ARG A 54 -8.48 -8.54 34.04
C ARG A 54 -7.50 -9.14 35.04
#